data_AF-A0A317F914-F1
#
_entry.id   AF-A0A317F914-F1
#
_cell.length_a   1.000
_cell.length_b   1.000
_cell.length_c   1.000
_cell.angle_alpha   90.00
_cell.angle_beta   90.00
_cell.angle_gamma   90.00
#
_symmetry.space_group_name_H-M   'P 1'
#
loop_
_entity.id
_entity.type
_entity.pdbx_description
1 polymer ?
#
loop_
_entity_poly.entity_id
_entity_poly.type
_entity_poly.pdbx_seq_one_letter_code
_entity_poly.pdbx_strand_id
1 'polypeptide(L)'
;MTFSDPRDGDLEDDASSTVSKTLLGHAASMLVEISLPKLALAFAALVVLPAITVGAAPIALAWYARTVADKIAVGFHLSFGLLVLAVALFVAWRWGLRIARFVEQSFWGLGATLVQPLYTGIRELIGRAIEALAPTRRYAFARTLAGLLAGLLIALVAGVIAWGLGPLPRFAVPLSATQDLWPAAEAALRNAAWAVAVYLIVAAPAWSLAEAWAGTPRDLPKSFADGEARWRVAHLSDIHLVGTRFGFRLECGRDGPRGNGRFLRALELLEDEHAARPLDWVLITGDITDAARNEEFIAFEEAMAVHPALRARTLIIPGNHDVNIVDRANPARLELPIAPGGKLRRLRMLAAMARLQGGRVHVVDRKSRRLGPTLDAFLAAEGRAEALARFMDRGRLHDGRLARTVWDESFPLVAPPDAPDGLGVLLLDSNGRTHFSFTNALGIVDAAQMHAAEAAMRQYPAARWLVCLHHHLVEYPRPGAKLADRIGTALVNGHWVVWRLRRDARRIVALHGHRHYDWMGQCGGVRILSAPSPVMGAMDFAERWFWLHGFAPGEGGALEMLAPRRVVVPGEGARPGSDAG
;
A
#
# COMPACT_ATOMS: atom_id res chain seq x y z
N MET A 1 11.91 47.90 7.99
CA MET A 1 11.16 46.94 7.14
C MET A 1 12.05 45.71 6.97
N THR A 2 11.62 44.57 7.48
CA THR A 2 12.23 43.27 7.17
C THR A 2 11.53 42.70 5.96
N PHE A 3 12.28 42.34 4.91
CA PHE A 3 11.72 41.88 3.63
C PHE A 3 11.19 40.44 3.69
N SER A 4 11.63 39.65 4.68
CA SER A 4 11.09 38.33 5.01
C SER A 4 11.47 37.92 6.45
N ASP A 5 10.67 37.03 7.04
CA ASP A 5 11.02 36.27 8.24
C ASP A 5 11.39 34.84 7.81
N PRO A 6 12.62 34.34 8.07
CA PRO A 6 13.03 32.99 7.69
C PRO A 6 12.14 31.88 8.25
N ARG A 7 11.41 32.15 9.34
CA ARG A 7 10.49 31.19 9.93
C ARG A 7 9.31 30.90 9.00
N ASP A 8 8.93 31.85 8.14
CA ASP A 8 7.79 31.74 7.22
C ASP A 8 8.13 30.97 5.94
N GLY A 9 9.39 30.54 5.80
CA GLY A 9 9.86 29.78 4.65
C GLY A 9 9.94 30.62 3.38
N ASP A 10 10.39 29.98 2.31
CA ASP A 10 10.50 30.60 0.99
C ASP A 10 9.96 29.70 -0.13
N LEU A 11 10.22 30.06 -1.39
CA LEU A 11 9.70 29.33 -2.55
C LEU A 11 10.23 27.88 -2.61
N GLU A 12 11.39 27.58 -2.03
CA GLU A 12 11.95 26.24 -2.04
C GLU A 12 11.14 25.28 -1.16
N ASP A 13 10.49 25.79 -0.10
CA ASP A 13 9.62 24.98 0.76
C ASP A 13 8.36 24.47 0.02
N ASP A 14 8.01 25.08 -1.11
CA ASP A 14 6.89 24.69 -1.97
C ASP A 14 7.33 23.80 -3.15
N ALA A 15 8.63 23.47 -3.26
CA ALA A 15 9.17 22.77 -4.43
C ALA A 15 8.47 21.44 -4.73
N SER A 16 8.12 20.70 -3.68
CA SER A 16 7.45 19.40 -3.75
C SER A 16 5.94 19.46 -3.48
N SER A 17 5.38 20.64 -3.20
CA SER A 17 3.97 20.80 -2.83
C SER A 17 3.02 20.48 -3.98
N THR A 18 2.12 19.53 -3.73
CA THR A 18 1.05 19.10 -4.63
C THR A 18 -0.18 19.99 -4.57
N VAL A 19 -0.29 20.82 -3.54
CA VAL A 19 -1.40 21.78 -3.36
C VAL A 19 -1.18 23.04 -4.19
N SER A 20 0.05 23.56 -4.23
CA SER A 20 0.36 24.82 -4.90
C SER A 20 0.59 24.69 -6.41
N LYS A 21 0.91 23.48 -6.90
CA LYS A 21 1.25 23.22 -8.32
C LYS A 21 0.19 22.37 -9.01
N THR A 22 -0.03 22.64 -10.31
CA THR A 22 -0.86 21.76 -11.14
C THR A 22 -0.14 20.44 -11.45
N LEU A 23 -0.88 19.37 -11.74
CA LEU A 23 -0.29 18.10 -12.20
C LEU A 23 0.64 18.28 -13.42
N LEU A 24 0.29 19.18 -14.34
CA LEU A 24 1.12 19.50 -15.50
C LEU A 24 2.42 20.21 -15.09
N GLY A 25 2.34 21.13 -14.11
CA GLY A 25 3.51 21.79 -13.54
C GLY A 25 4.47 20.81 -12.85
N HIS A 26 3.94 19.84 -12.10
CA HIS A 26 4.76 18.76 -11.54
C HIS A 26 5.38 17.88 -12.60
N ALA A 27 4.60 17.42 -13.58
CA ALA A 27 5.11 16.58 -14.66
C ALA A 27 6.23 17.27 -15.44
N ALA A 28 6.08 18.57 -15.75
CA ALA A 28 7.09 19.36 -16.43
C ALA A 28 8.38 19.51 -15.59
N SER A 29 8.27 19.90 -14.32
CA SER A 29 9.43 20.02 -13.41
C SER A 29 10.16 18.69 -13.26
N MET A 30 9.41 17.59 -13.12
CA MET A 30 9.99 16.25 -13.03
C MET A 30 10.71 15.84 -14.31
N LEU A 31 10.15 16.12 -15.49
CA LEU A 31 10.79 15.77 -16.76
C LEU A 31 12.13 16.50 -16.96
N VAL A 32 12.25 17.71 -16.44
CA VAL A 32 13.50 18.48 -16.50
C VAL A 32 14.56 17.92 -15.55
N GLU A 33 14.14 17.50 -14.35
CA GLU A 33 15.07 17.07 -13.29
C GLU A 33 15.36 15.56 -13.26
N ILE A 34 14.55 14.75 -13.96
CA ILE A 34 14.71 13.30 -13.94
C ILE A 34 15.98 12.86 -14.66
N SER A 35 16.74 11.99 -14.02
CA SER A 35 17.88 11.34 -14.66
C SER A 35 17.39 10.29 -15.66
N LEU A 36 17.38 10.65 -16.96
CA LEU A 36 17.01 9.72 -18.04
C LEU A 36 17.79 8.39 -18.00
N PRO A 37 19.12 8.37 -17.72
CA PRO A 37 19.85 7.11 -17.58
C PRO A 37 19.32 6.24 -16.41
N LYS A 38 19.00 6.84 -15.27
CA LYS A 38 18.42 6.11 -14.13
C LYS A 38 17.01 5.62 -14.44
N LEU A 39 16.20 6.43 -15.11
CA LEU A 39 14.87 6.04 -15.56
C LEU A 39 14.93 4.84 -16.51
N ALA A 40 15.82 4.88 -17.50
CA ALA A 40 16.03 3.77 -18.44
C ALA A 40 16.48 2.49 -17.72
N LEU A 41 17.40 2.59 -16.75
CA LEU A 41 17.84 1.45 -15.97
C LEU A 41 16.73 0.91 -15.05
N ALA A 42 15.93 1.79 -14.44
CA ALA A 42 14.79 1.40 -13.63
C ALA A 42 13.72 0.70 -14.47
N PHE A 43 13.39 1.24 -15.64
CA PHE A 43 12.49 0.62 -16.60
C PHE A 43 13.01 -0.75 -17.06
N ALA A 44 14.30 -0.85 -17.37
CA ALA A 44 14.92 -2.12 -17.74
C ALA A 44 14.82 -3.14 -16.60
N ALA A 45 15.05 -2.73 -15.35
CA ALA A 45 15.02 -3.62 -14.19
C ALA A 45 13.61 -4.02 -13.73
N LEU A 46 12.63 -3.11 -13.85
CA LEU A 46 11.27 -3.29 -13.32
C LEU A 46 10.26 -3.79 -14.36
N VAL A 47 10.55 -3.58 -15.65
CA VAL A 47 9.62 -3.95 -16.74
C VAL A 47 10.29 -4.94 -17.69
N VAL A 48 11.42 -4.57 -18.29
CA VAL A 48 12.04 -5.37 -19.37
C VAL A 48 12.57 -6.70 -18.85
N LEU A 49 13.38 -6.70 -17.79
CA LEU A 49 13.95 -7.92 -17.22
C LEU A 49 12.87 -8.89 -16.69
N PRO A 50 11.87 -8.44 -15.92
CA PRO A 50 10.67 -9.21 -15.60
C PRO A 50 9.99 -9.81 -16.83
N ALA A 51 9.74 -9.02 -17.88
CA ALA A 51 9.11 -9.49 -19.10
C ALA A 51 9.95 -10.58 -19.79
N ILE A 52 11.24 -10.33 -20.02
CA ILE A 52 12.17 -11.32 -20.59
C ILE A 52 12.15 -12.59 -19.75
N THR A 53 12.16 -12.48 -18.41
CA THR A 53 12.16 -13.66 -17.54
C THR A 53 10.87 -14.48 -17.67
N VAL A 54 9.70 -13.82 -17.72
CA VAL A 54 8.40 -14.46 -17.93
C VAL A 54 8.37 -15.18 -19.28
N GLY A 55 8.85 -14.55 -20.36
CA GLY A 55 8.78 -15.11 -21.70
C GLY A 55 9.90 -16.09 -22.09
N ALA A 56 11.06 -16.00 -21.43
CA ALA A 56 12.20 -16.91 -21.64
C ALA A 56 12.05 -18.22 -20.86
N ALA A 57 11.33 -18.24 -19.74
CA ALA A 57 11.16 -19.45 -18.93
C ALA A 57 10.57 -20.64 -19.72
N PRO A 58 9.53 -20.47 -20.57
CA PRO A 58 9.04 -21.54 -21.43
C PRO A 58 10.05 -22.01 -22.48
N ILE A 59 10.87 -21.09 -23.03
CA ILE A 59 11.91 -21.42 -24.01
C ILE A 59 13.00 -22.29 -23.35
N ALA A 60 13.47 -21.88 -22.17
CA ALA A 60 14.46 -22.63 -21.41
C ALA A 60 13.96 -24.03 -21.04
N LEU A 61 12.68 -24.13 -20.64
CA LEU A 61 12.05 -25.42 -20.31
C LEU A 61 11.95 -26.34 -21.53
N ALA A 62 11.53 -25.82 -22.68
CA ALA A 62 11.41 -26.59 -23.91
C ALA A 62 12.78 -27.05 -24.45
N TRP A 63 13.78 -26.15 -24.43
CA TRP A 63 15.16 -26.49 -24.78
C TRP A 63 15.71 -27.61 -23.89
N TYR A 64 15.48 -27.51 -22.58
CA TYR A 64 15.90 -28.53 -21.63
C TYR A 64 15.22 -29.88 -21.88
N ALA A 65 13.89 -29.89 -22.02
CA ALA A 65 13.12 -31.10 -22.29
C ALA A 65 13.59 -31.81 -23.57
N ARG A 66 13.84 -31.03 -24.63
CA ARG A 66 14.38 -31.54 -25.89
C ARG A 66 15.79 -32.10 -25.73
N THR A 67 16.67 -31.41 -25.02
CA THR A 67 18.05 -31.88 -24.76
C THR A 67 18.04 -33.22 -24.02
N VAL A 68 17.16 -33.38 -23.02
CA VAL A 68 17.00 -34.65 -22.31
C VAL A 68 16.45 -35.74 -23.25
N ALA A 69 15.42 -35.43 -24.03
CA ALA A 69 14.83 -36.37 -24.98
C ALA A 69 15.85 -36.85 -26.04
N ASP A 70 16.63 -35.93 -26.63
CA ASP A 70 17.65 -36.24 -27.62
C ASP A 70 18.77 -37.10 -27.01
N LYS A 71 19.19 -36.81 -25.77
CA LYS A 71 20.20 -37.60 -25.04
C LYS A 71 19.72 -39.02 -24.71
N ILE A 72 18.43 -39.18 -24.38
CA ILE A 72 17.80 -40.49 -24.17
C ILE A 72 17.71 -41.26 -25.50
N ALA A 73 17.31 -40.59 -26.59
CA ALA A 73 17.11 -41.20 -27.90
C ALA A 73 18.41 -41.71 -28.55
N VAL A 74 19.55 -41.06 -28.30
CA VAL A 74 20.86 -41.43 -28.87
C VAL A 74 21.55 -42.58 -28.10
N GLY A 75 20.90 -43.16 -27.09
CA GLY A 75 21.40 -44.38 -26.43
C GLY A 75 22.64 -44.20 -25.55
N PHE A 76 22.90 -42.97 -25.08
CA PHE A 76 23.87 -42.76 -24.01
C PHE A 76 23.42 -43.51 -22.75
N HIS A 77 24.32 -44.26 -22.10
CA HIS A 77 24.05 -45.14 -20.96
C HIS A 77 22.94 -44.60 -20.06
N LEU A 78 21.91 -45.41 -19.82
CA LEU A 78 20.77 -45.09 -18.95
C LEU A 78 21.21 -44.40 -17.64
N SER A 79 22.35 -44.81 -17.09
CA SER A 79 23.00 -44.20 -15.92
C SER A 79 23.40 -42.73 -16.10
N PHE A 80 23.95 -42.33 -17.24
CA PHE A 80 24.27 -40.93 -17.53
C PHE A 80 23.02 -40.10 -17.82
N GLY A 81 22.04 -40.67 -18.55
CA GLY A 81 20.74 -40.03 -18.75
C GLY A 81 20.01 -39.78 -17.43
N LEU A 82 20.01 -40.77 -16.52
CA LEU A 82 19.47 -40.65 -15.17
C LEU A 82 20.27 -39.67 -14.30
N LEU A 83 21.60 -39.59 -14.44
CA LEU A 83 22.42 -38.61 -13.74
C LEU A 83 22.12 -37.18 -14.20
N VAL A 84 22.03 -36.93 -15.51
CA VAL A 84 21.65 -35.62 -16.07
C VAL A 84 20.25 -35.24 -15.61
N LEU A 85 19.29 -36.18 -15.66
CA LEU A 85 17.94 -35.98 -15.15
C LEU A 85 17.94 -35.69 -13.64
N ALA A 86 18.74 -36.40 -12.85
CA ALA A 86 18.83 -36.20 -11.41
C ALA A 86 19.45 -34.84 -11.05
N VAL A 87 20.53 -34.44 -11.72
CA VAL A 87 21.16 -33.12 -11.56
C VAL A 87 20.18 -32.02 -11.94
N ALA A 88 19.42 -32.21 -13.02
CA ALA A 88 18.48 -31.20 -13.46
C ALA A 88 17.19 -31.17 -12.63
N LEU A 89 16.68 -32.30 -12.15
CA LEU A 89 15.63 -32.35 -11.12
C LEU A 89 16.11 -31.70 -9.84
N PHE A 90 17.38 -31.90 -9.45
CA PHE A 90 17.98 -31.22 -8.32
C PHE A 90 18.09 -29.71 -8.53
N VAL A 91 18.52 -29.24 -9.71
CA VAL A 91 18.55 -27.81 -10.06
C VAL A 91 17.14 -27.22 -10.10
N ALA A 92 16.17 -27.91 -10.72
CA ALA A 92 14.77 -27.53 -10.77
C ALA A 92 14.13 -27.52 -9.36
N TRP A 93 14.50 -28.45 -8.49
CA TRP A 93 14.04 -28.47 -7.10
C TRP A 93 14.67 -27.33 -6.29
N ARG A 94 16.00 -27.16 -6.40
CA ARG A 94 16.80 -26.21 -5.62
C ARG A 94 16.58 -24.75 -6.02
N TRP A 95 16.41 -24.51 -7.32
CA TRP A 95 16.31 -23.19 -7.93
C TRP A 95 14.98 -22.94 -8.63
N GLY A 96 14.27 -23.97 -9.09
CA GLY A 96 12.98 -23.79 -9.77
C GLY A 96 11.92 -23.18 -8.87
N LEU A 97 11.87 -23.50 -7.57
CA LEU A 97 10.99 -22.80 -6.62
C LEU A 97 11.36 -21.31 -6.47
N ARG A 98 12.65 -20.96 -6.57
CA ARG A 98 13.10 -19.57 -6.49
C ARG A 98 12.82 -18.81 -7.78
N ILE A 99 13.05 -19.44 -8.93
CA ILE A 99 12.78 -18.89 -10.25
C ILE A 99 11.26 -18.73 -10.44
N ALA A 100 10.46 -19.72 -10.07
CA ALA A 100 9.00 -19.64 -10.11
C ALA A 100 8.49 -18.49 -9.25
N ARG A 101 8.97 -18.35 -8.01
CA ARG A 101 8.64 -17.19 -7.15
C ARG A 101 9.10 -15.87 -7.76
N PHE A 102 10.25 -15.83 -8.43
CA PHE A 102 10.73 -14.62 -9.09
C PHE A 102 9.88 -14.25 -10.31
N VAL A 103 9.52 -15.23 -11.15
CA VAL A 103 8.61 -15.07 -12.30
C VAL A 103 7.22 -14.62 -11.81
N GLU A 104 6.71 -15.25 -10.75
CA GLU A 104 5.44 -14.89 -10.12
C GLU A 104 5.49 -13.45 -9.58
N GLN A 105 6.51 -13.09 -8.81
CA GLN A 105 6.70 -11.71 -8.32
C GLN A 105 6.85 -10.70 -9.46
N SER A 106 7.54 -11.08 -10.54
CA SER A 106 7.72 -10.27 -11.74
C SER A 106 6.39 -10.02 -12.44
N PHE A 107 5.57 -11.07 -12.58
CA PHE A 107 4.25 -11.01 -13.17
C PHE A 107 3.28 -10.14 -12.34
N TRP A 108 3.22 -10.35 -11.03
CA TRP A 108 2.39 -9.53 -10.15
C TRP A 108 2.89 -8.08 -10.07
N GLY A 109 4.21 -7.88 -10.12
CA GLY A 109 4.82 -6.55 -10.21
C GLY A 109 4.38 -5.78 -11.46
N LEU A 110 4.39 -6.44 -12.63
CA LEU A 110 3.86 -5.87 -13.88
C LEU A 110 2.36 -5.56 -13.77
N GLY A 111 1.59 -6.45 -13.15
CA GLY A 111 0.16 -6.25 -12.90
C GLY A 111 -0.12 -4.99 -12.06
N ALA A 112 0.58 -4.84 -10.95
CA ALA A 112 0.41 -3.70 -10.04
C ALA A 112 0.93 -2.38 -10.62
N THR A 113 2.02 -2.41 -11.39
CA THR A 113 2.67 -1.19 -11.91
C THR A 113 1.99 -0.65 -13.17
N LEU A 114 1.45 -1.52 -14.03
CA LEU A 114 0.95 -1.13 -15.35
C LEU A 114 -0.54 -1.42 -15.50
N VAL A 115 -0.93 -2.67 -15.30
CA VAL A 115 -2.26 -3.16 -15.70
C VAL A 115 -3.37 -2.52 -14.87
N GLN A 116 -3.24 -2.58 -13.55
CA GLN A 116 -4.32 -2.15 -12.66
C GLN A 116 -4.47 -0.61 -12.62
N PRO A 117 -3.40 0.21 -12.66
CA PRO A 117 -3.52 1.66 -12.87
C PRO A 117 -4.22 1.99 -14.19
N LEU A 118 -3.88 1.28 -15.28
CA LEU A 118 -4.52 1.47 -16.59
C LEU A 118 -6.02 1.12 -16.54
N TYR A 119 -6.39 -0.01 -15.94
CA TYR A 119 -7.78 -0.38 -15.72
C TYR A 119 -8.55 0.69 -14.95
N THR A 120 -7.99 1.17 -13.83
CA THR A 120 -8.61 2.23 -13.02
C THR A 120 -8.77 3.53 -13.82
N GLY A 121 -7.74 3.94 -14.59
CA GLY A 121 -7.81 5.12 -15.42
C GLY A 121 -8.89 5.03 -16.51
N ILE A 122 -8.92 3.93 -17.27
CA ILE A 122 -9.95 3.68 -18.30
C ILE A 122 -11.35 3.68 -17.68
N ARG A 123 -11.52 3.00 -16.55
CA ARG A 123 -12.79 2.92 -15.83
C ARG A 123 -13.30 4.29 -15.39
N GLU A 124 -12.45 5.13 -14.81
CA GLU A 124 -12.86 6.47 -14.37
C GLU A 124 -13.12 7.41 -15.55
N LEU A 125 -12.39 7.27 -16.67
CA LEU A 125 -12.69 8.00 -17.91
C LEU A 125 -14.07 7.64 -18.47
N ILE A 126 -14.38 6.34 -18.57
CA ILE A 126 -15.71 5.86 -19.01
C ILE A 126 -16.78 6.31 -18.01
N GLY A 127 -16.52 6.20 -16.71
CA GLY A 127 -17.43 6.62 -15.65
C GLY A 127 -17.81 8.09 -15.78
N ARG A 128 -16.82 8.97 -16.01
CA ARG A 128 -17.07 10.40 -16.26
C ARG A 128 -17.86 10.67 -17.52
N ALA A 129 -17.58 9.94 -18.61
CA ALA A 129 -18.38 10.07 -19.83
C ALA A 129 -19.84 9.68 -19.58
N ILE A 130 -20.10 8.61 -18.83
CA ILE A 130 -21.46 8.19 -18.44
C ILE A 130 -22.12 9.23 -17.53
N GLU A 131 -21.40 9.75 -16.53
CA GLU A 131 -21.90 10.80 -15.63
C GLU A 131 -22.30 12.06 -16.42
N ALA A 132 -21.50 12.48 -17.40
CA ALA A 132 -21.77 13.64 -18.24
C ALA A 132 -22.99 13.43 -19.17
N LEU A 133 -23.14 12.23 -19.73
CA LEU A 133 -24.24 11.90 -20.65
C LEU A 133 -25.57 11.61 -19.95
N ALA A 134 -25.53 11.20 -18.67
CA ALA A 134 -26.73 10.86 -17.92
C ALA A 134 -26.64 11.30 -16.44
N PRO A 135 -26.69 12.62 -16.16
CA PRO A 135 -26.50 13.17 -14.80
C PRO A 135 -27.51 12.66 -13.77
N THR A 136 -28.69 12.22 -14.23
CA THR A 136 -29.79 11.74 -13.39
C THR A 136 -29.72 10.24 -13.07
N ARG A 137 -28.79 9.48 -13.69
CA ARG A 137 -28.63 8.05 -13.38
C ARG A 137 -28.01 7.86 -12.01
N ARG A 138 -28.43 6.79 -11.31
CA ARG A 138 -27.86 6.40 -10.01
C ARG A 138 -26.36 6.14 -10.19
N TYR A 139 -25.51 6.91 -9.50
CA TYR A 139 -24.04 6.80 -9.52
C TYR A 139 -23.53 5.35 -9.46
N ALA A 140 -24.19 4.53 -8.63
CA ALA A 140 -23.91 3.10 -8.50
C ALA A 140 -23.95 2.34 -9.85
N PHE A 141 -24.99 2.59 -10.66
CA PHE A 141 -25.14 1.95 -11.96
C PHE A 141 -24.08 2.43 -12.95
N ALA A 142 -23.80 3.73 -12.99
CA ALA A 142 -22.78 4.31 -13.87
C ALA A 142 -21.40 3.71 -13.59
N ARG A 143 -21.02 3.60 -12.32
CA ARG A 143 -19.74 3.01 -11.90
C ARG A 143 -19.64 1.53 -12.24
N THR A 144 -20.68 0.73 -11.98
CA THR A 144 -20.70 -0.70 -12.34
C THR A 144 -20.56 -0.88 -13.85
N LEU A 145 -21.33 -0.11 -14.63
CA LEU A 145 -21.26 -0.18 -16.10
C LEU A 145 -19.87 0.25 -16.61
N ALA A 146 -19.30 1.31 -16.05
CA ALA A 146 -17.95 1.76 -16.40
C ALA A 146 -16.88 0.68 -16.14
N GLY A 147 -16.96 -0.02 -15.00
CA GLY A 147 -16.07 -1.14 -14.68
C GLY A 147 -16.16 -2.28 -15.69
N LEU A 148 -17.39 -2.72 -16.01
CA LEU A 148 -17.64 -3.77 -17.00
C LEU A 148 -17.14 -3.39 -18.39
N LEU A 149 -17.40 -2.15 -18.84
CA LEU A 149 -16.93 -1.64 -20.12
C LEU A 149 -15.40 -1.52 -20.16
N ALA A 150 -14.76 -1.07 -19.09
CA ALA A 150 -13.31 -1.00 -18.99
C ALA A 150 -12.66 -2.39 -19.06
N GLY A 151 -13.21 -3.36 -18.34
CA GLY A 151 -12.75 -4.75 -18.38
C GLY A 151 -12.87 -5.36 -19.78
N LEU A 152 -14.01 -5.14 -20.44
CA LEU A 152 -14.24 -5.59 -21.82
C LEU A 152 -13.29 -4.91 -22.80
N LEU A 153 -13.11 -3.59 -22.71
CA LEU A 153 -12.23 -2.84 -23.59
C LEU A 153 -10.78 -3.31 -23.46
N ILE A 154 -10.29 -3.53 -22.24
CA ILE A 154 -8.94 -4.05 -22.00
C ILE A 154 -8.80 -5.46 -22.58
N ALA A 155 -9.80 -6.33 -22.40
CA ALA A 155 -9.77 -7.68 -22.97
C ALA A 155 -9.74 -7.64 -24.51
N LEU A 156 -10.52 -6.76 -25.14
CA LEU A 156 -10.54 -6.58 -26.60
C LEU A 156 -9.21 -6.06 -27.12
N VAL A 157 -8.64 -5.02 -26.50
CA VAL A 157 -7.32 -4.48 -26.87
C VAL A 157 -6.23 -5.53 -26.69
N ALA A 158 -6.26 -6.29 -25.59
CA ALA A 158 -5.33 -7.39 -25.38
C ALA A 158 -5.51 -8.50 -26.44
N GLY A 159 -6.73 -8.79 -26.87
CA GLY A 159 -7.03 -9.69 -27.98
C GLY A 159 -6.45 -9.22 -29.31
N VAL A 160 -6.59 -7.92 -29.64
CA VAL A 160 -5.99 -7.31 -30.83
C VAL A 160 -4.46 -7.36 -30.77
N ILE A 161 -3.86 -7.09 -29.60
CA ILE A 161 -2.41 -7.22 -29.41
C ILE A 161 -1.99 -8.68 -29.61
N ALA A 162 -2.65 -9.65 -28.98
CA ALA A 162 -2.34 -11.07 -29.14
C ALA A 162 -2.44 -11.54 -30.60
N TRP A 163 -3.45 -11.03 -31.33
CA TRP A 163 -3.64 -11.30 -32.76
C TRP A 163 -2.53 -10.66 -33.62
N GLY A 164 -2.21 -9.38 -33.37
CA GLY A 164 -1.15 -8.65 -34.08
C GLY A 164 0.26 -9.20 -33.79
N LEU A 165 0.46 -9.78 -32.61
CA LEU A 165 1.67 -10.52 -32.28
C LEU A 165 1.81 -11.82 -33.09
N GLY A 166 0.83 -12.26 -33.88
CA GLY A 166 0.95 -13.41 -34.79
C GLY A 166 0.82 -14.78 -34.12
N PRO A 167 1.41 -15.86 -34.67
CA PRO A 167 1.22 -17.23 -34.17
C PRO A 167 1.62 -17.42 -32.70
N LEU A 168 1.11 -18.51 -32.11
CA LEU A 168 1.33 -18.93 -30.72
C LEU A 168 2.81 -18.82 -30.27
N PRO A 169 3.06 -18.65 -28.95
CA PRO A 169 4.38 -18.46 -28.40
C PRO A 169 5.43 -19.44 -28.96
N ARG A 170 6.60 -18.93 -29.31
CA ARG A 170 7.70 -19.76 -29.83
C ARG A 170 8.49 -20.34 -28.66
N PHE A 171 8.40 -21.65 -28.49
CA PHE A 171 9.07 -22.36 -27.40
C PHE A 171 10.44 -22.95 -27.80
N ALA A 172 10.67 -23.16 -29.10
CA ALA A 172 11.94 -23.68 -29.60
C ALA A 172 12.70 -22.57 -30.34
N VAL A 173 13.80 -22.11 -29.73
CA VAL A 173 14.76 -21.21 -30.36
C VAL A 173 16.12 -21.91 -30.31
N PRO A 174 16.84 -22.04 -31.45
CA PRO A 174 18.20 -22.57 -31.43
C PRO A 174 19.08 -21.62 -30.60
N LEU A 175 19.82 -22.18 -29.64
CA LEU A 175 20.78 -21.45 -28.79
C LEU A 175 22.16 -22.08 -29.01
N SER A 176 22.61 -22.06 -30.27
CA SER A 176 23.84 -22.73 -30.70
C SER A 176 25.06 -21.80 -30.73
N ALA A 177 24.83 -20.49 -30.92
CA ALA A 177 25.87 -19.48 -30.98
C ALA A 177 25.45 -18.17 -30.29
N THR A 178 26.41 -17.29 -30.01
CA THR A 178 26.16 -15.93 -29.47
C THR A 178 25.26 -15.08 -30.39
N GLN A 179 25.27 -15.40 -31.69
CA GLN A 179 24.43 -14.78 -32.73
C GLN A 179 22.93 -15.05 -32.50
N ASP A 180 22.59 -16.13 -31.79
CA ASP A 180 21.21 -16.54 -31.51
C ASP A 180 20.58 -15.79 -30.32
N LEU A 181 21.37 -14.99 -29.59
CA LEU A 181 20.91 -14.30 -28.38
C LEU A 181 19.83 -13.25 -28.67
N TRP A 182 19.96 -12.50 -29.78
CA TRP A 182 18.98 -11.47 -30.14
C TRP A 182 17.64 -12.09 -30.58
N PRO A 183 17.61 -13.08 -31.49
CA PRO A 183 16.38 -13.83 -31.80
C PRO A 183 15.72 -14.46 -30.56
N ALA A 184 16.51 -14.96 -29.60
CA ALA A 184 15.98 -15.51 -28.36
C ALA A 184 15.37 -14.44 -27.43
N ALA A 185 16.00 -13.27 -27.33
CA ALA A 185 15.46 -12.13 -26.58
C ALA A 185 14.17 -11.60 -27.21
N GLU A 186 14.12 -11.48 -28.54
CA GLU A 186 12.91 -11.10 -29.28
C GLU A 186 11.78 -12.11 -29.04
N ALA A 187 12.07 -13.42 -29.15
CA ALA A 187 11.10 -14.47 -28.85
C ALA A 187 10.62 -14.42 -27.40
N ALA A 188 11.51 -14.17 -26.44
CA ALA A 188 11.16 -14.02 -25.03
C ALA A 188 10.23 -12.80 -24.81
N LEU A 189 10.55 -11.63 -25.38
CA LEU A 189 9.69 -10.44 -25.27
C LEU A 189 8.31 -10.69 -25.91
N ARG A 190 8.27 -11.34 -27.06
CA ARG A 190 7.01 -11.71 -27.74
C ARG A 190 6.20 -12.69 -26.90
N ASN A 191 6.83 -13.72 -26.34
CA ASN A 191 6.18 -14.68 -25.44
C ASN A 191 5.63 -13.99 -24.18
N ALA A 192 6.39 -13.04 -23.63
CA ALA A 192 5.96 -12.26 -22.47
C ALA A 192 4.75 -11.38 -22.80
N ALA A 193 4.78 -10.68 -23.94
CA ALA A 193 3.66 -9.89 -24.43
C ALA A 193 2.43 -10.76 -24.66
N TRP A 194 2.59 -11.97 -25.21
CA TRP A 194 1.52 -12.95 -25.39
C TRP A 194 0.96 -13.42 -24.04
N ALA A 195 1.81 -13.75 -23.07
CA ALA A 195 1.41 -14.15 -21.72
C ALA A 195 0.62 -13.05 -20.99
N VAL A 196 1.08 -11.79 -21.06
CA VAL A 196 0.37 -10.64 -20.50
C VAL A 196 -0.96 -10.41 -21.22
N ALA A 197 -0.99 -10.49 -22.56
CA ALA A 197 -2.21 -10.32 -23.33
C ALA A 197 -3.28 -11.38 -22.99
N VAL A 198 -2.92 -12.66 -22.96
CA VAL A 198 -3.83 -13.75 -22.54
C VAL A 198 -4.31 -13.56 -21.13
N TYR A 199 -3.41 -13.19 -20.22
CA TYR A 199 -3.79 -12.89 -18.86
C TYR A 199 -4.83 -11.77 -18.82
N LEU A 200 -4.64 -10.66 -19.54
CA LEU A 200 -5.57 -9.54 -19.57
C LEU A 200 -6.93 -9.91 -20.18
N ILE A 201 -6.96 -10.76 -21.21
CA ILE A 201 -8.19 -11.27 -21.80
C ILE A 201 -9.09 -11.94 -20.75
N VAL A 202 -8.50 -12.62 -19.77
CA VAL A 202 -9.24 -13.34 -18.71
C VAL A 202 -9.39 -12.49 -17.44
N ALA A 203 -8.32 -11.87 -16.99
CA ALA A 203 -8.24 -11.18 -15.72
C ALA A 203 -9.02 -9.86 -15.72
N ALA A 204 -8.98 -9.08 -16.80
CA ALA A 204 -9.70 -7.81 -16.83
C ALA A 204 -11.22 -7.99 -16.73
N PRO A 205 -11.86 -8.93 -17.46
CA PRO A 205 -13.26 -9.27 -17.25
C PRO A 205 -13.53 -9.79 -15.84
N ALA A 206 -12.69 -10.70 -15.33
CA ALA A 206 -12.85 -11.26 -13.98
C ALA A 206 -12.80 -10.17 -12.89
N TRP A 207 -11.89 -9.20 -13.00
CA TRP A 207 -11.81 -8.06 -12.09
C TRP A 207 -13.02 -7.15 -12.21
N SER A 208 -13.49 -6.86 -13.42
CA SER A 208 -14.68 -6.04 -13.63
C SER A 208 -15.94 -6.67 -13.03
N LEU A 209 -16.07 -8.00 -13.14
CA LEU A 209 -17.15 -8.76 -12.52
C LEU A 209 -17.01 -8.77 -10.99
N ALA A 210 -15.79 -8.95 -10.48
CA ALA A 210 -15.52 -8.90 -9.05
C ALA A 210 -15.84 -7.52 -8.45
N GLU A 211 -15.47 -6.43 -9.14
CA GLU A 211 -15.84 -5.06 -8.77
C GLU A 211 -17.37 -4.88 -8.78
N ALA A 212 -18.05 -5.33 -9.84
CA ALA A 212 -19.51 -5.28 -9.93
C ALA A 212 -20.19 -6.04 -8.76
N TRP A 213 -19.65 -7.19 -8.37
CA TRP A 213 -20.17 -8.00 -7.25
C TRP A 213 -19.78 -7.51 -5.86
N ALA A 214 -18.63 -6.85 -5.72
CA ALA A 214 -18.24 -6.17 -4.47
C ALA A 214 -19.21 -5.02 -4.17
N GLY A 215 -19.89 -4.51 -5.19
CA GLY A 215 -20.86 -3.43 -5.09
C GLY A 215 -20.18 -2.07 -5.04
N THR A 216 -21.00 -1.04 -5.17
CA THR A 216 -20.52 0.34 -5.12
C THR A 216 -20.50 0.87 -3.68
N PRO A 217 -19.47 1.65 -3.31
CA PRO A 217 -19.42 2.35 -2.04
C PRO A 217 -20.65 3.23 -1.80
N ARG A 218 -21.14 3.24 -0.56
CA ARG A 218 -22.28 4.05 -0.12
C ARG A 218 -21.96 4.64 1.24
N ASP A 219 -22.47 5.83 1.52
CA ASP A 219 -22.36 6.44 2.84
C ASP A 219 -23.09 5.58 3.89
N LEU A 220 -22.61 5.62 5.13
CA LEU A 220 -23.34 5.01 6.24
C LEU A 220 -24.64 5.77 6.49
N PRO A 221 -25.70 5.08 6.97
CA PRO A 221 -26.89 5.76 7.44
C PRO A 221 -26.54 6.71 8.60
N LYS A 222 -27.29 7.81 8.71
CA LYS A 222 -27.12 8.78 9.81
C LYS A 222 -27.63 8.26 11.16
N SER A 223 -28.38 7.15 11.15
CA SER A 223 -28.85 6.45 12.34
C SER A 223 -27.80 5.43 12.78
N PHE A 224 -27.25 5.61 13.97
CA PHE A 224 -26.32 4.67 14.60
C PHE A 224 -27.05 3.89 15.69
N ALA A 225 -26.46 2.78 16.15
CA ALA A 225 -27.00 2.07 17.30
C ALA A 225 -26.91 2.95 18.55
N ASP A 226 -27.93 2.87 19.40
CA ASP A 226 -27.95 3.51 20.72
C ASP A 226 -27.29 2.59 21.76
N GLY A 227 -26.74 3.18 22.82
CA GLY A 227 -26.17 2.45 23.95
C GLY A 227 -24.77 2.92 24.32
N GLU A 228 -24.14 2.19 25.24
CA GLU A 228 -22.79 2.50 25.70
C GLU A 228 -21.72 1.73 24.93
N ALA A 229 -20.61 2.43 24.64
CA ALA A 229 -19.45 1.82 24.01
C ALA A 229 -18.82 0.77 24.94
N ARG A 230 -18.78 -0.49 24.51
CA ARG A 230 -17.92 -1.52 25.11
C ARG A 230 -16.46 -1.27 24.77
N TRP A 231 -16.19 -0.77 23.56
CA TRP A 231 -14.85 -0.41 23.10
C TRP A 231 -14.84 1.02 22.55
N ARG A 232 -13.84 1.80 22.95
CA ARG A 232 -13.61 3.19 22.53
C ARG A 232 -12.27 3.31 21.83
N VAL A 233 -12.30 3.83 20.61
CA VAL A 233 -11.16 3.84 19.72
C VAL A 233 -10.97 5.24 19.16
N ALA A 234 -9.79 5.82 19.38
CA ALA A 234 -9.38 7.01 18.66
C ALA A 234 -8.79 6.60 17.30
N HIS A 235 -9.24 7.23 16.22
CA HIS A 235 -8.75 6.98 14.86
C HIS A 235 -8.15 8.26 14.28
N LEU A 236 -6.83 8.24 14.14
CA LEU A 236 -6.01 9.29 13.55
C LEU A 236 -5.34 8.73 12.29
N SER A 237 -4.94 9.62 11.39
CA SER A 237 -4.10 9.30 10.24
C SER A 237 -3.36 10.53 9.77
N ASP A 238 -2.35 10.33 8.92
CA ASP A 238 -1.76 11.39 8.10
C ASP A 238 -1.22 12.52 8.98
N ILE A 239 -0.39 12.16 9.97
CA ILE A 239 0.20 13.09 10.94
C ILE A 239 1.28 13.97 10.28
N HIS A 240 2.06 13.38 9.36
CA HIS A 240 3.15 14.04 8.64
C HIS A 240 4.07 14.84 9.57
N LEU A 241 4.68 14.20 10.56
CA LEU A 241 5.65 14.89 11.41
C LEU A 241 6.88 15.32 10.62
N VAL A 242 7.35 16.51 10.94
CA VAL A 242 8.58 17.10 10.40
C VAL A 242 9.67 17.09 11.47
N GLY A 243 10.94 17.07 11.05
CA GLY A 243 12.08 17.01 11.97
C GLY A 243 12.37 18.30 12.73
N THR A 244 11.79 19.43 12.32
CA THR A 244 12.13 20.76 12.86
C THR A 244 10.89 21.52 13.34
N ARG A 245 11.11 22.43 14.30
CA ARG A 245 10.04 23.23 14.92
C ARG A 245 9.22 24.06 13.92
N PHE A 246 9.84 24.51 12.82
CA PHE A 246 9.19 25.32 11.79
C PHE A 246 9.17 24.63 10.43
N GLY A 247 9.39 23.31 10.40
CA GLY A 247 9.46 22.56 9.15
C GLY A 247 8.14 22.58 8.40
N PHE A 248 8.23 22.65 7.08
CA PHE A 248 7.11 22.51 6.16
C PHE A 248 6.96 21.05 5.72
N ARG A 249 5.73 20.67 5.40
CA ARG A 249 5.39 19.32 4.94
C ARG A 249 5.38 19.27 3.43
N LEU A 250 5.77 18.13 2.89
CA LEU A 250 6.00 17.93 1.46
C LEU A 250 4.78 18.32 0.62
N GLU A 251 3.58 17.91 1.03
CA GLU A 251 2.38 18.07 0.21
C GLU A 251 1.82 19.51 0.21
N CYS A 252 1.80 20.16 1.38
CA CYS A 252 1.20 21.48 1.53
C CYS A 252 2.19 22.64 1.41
N GLY A 253 3.49 22.41 1.56
CA GLY A 253 4.48 23.49 1.62
C GLY A 253 4.08 24.54 2.67
N ARG A 254 4.14 25.81 2.30
CA ARG A 254 3.72 26.96 3.11
C ARG A 254 2.21 27.17 3.22
N ASP A 255 1.41 26.47 2.41
CA ASP A 255 -0.06 26.51 2.44
C ASP A 255 -0.67 25.56 3.49
N GLY A 256 0.12 25.09 4.45
CA GLY A 256 -0.34 24.20 5.52
C GLY A 256 0.30 24.47 6.87
N PRO A 257 0.06 23.60 7.87
CA PRO A 257 0.57 23.79 9.21
C PRO A 257 2.10 23.68 9.24
N ARG A 258 2.72 24.50 10.09
CA ARG A 258 4.17 24.49 10.32
C ARG A 258 4.51 23.69 11.57
N GLY A 259 5.64 22.99 11.53
CA GLY A 259 6.11 22.22 12.68
C GLY A 259 5.11 21.17 13.15
N ASN A 260 5.19 20.82 14.44
CA ASN A 260 4.42 19.70 15.03
C ASN A 260 3.40 20.15 16.09
N GLY A 261 3.19 21.46 16.30
CA GLY A 261 2.35 21.98 17.39
C GLY A 261 0.90 21.48 17.35
N ARG A 262 0.31 21.38 16.17
CA ARG A 262 -1.04 20.82 15.98
C ARG A 262 -1.15 19.36 16.39
N PHE A 263 -0.13 18.53 16.15
CA PHE A 263 -0.12 17.14 16.61
C PHE A 263 0.00 17.05 18.13
N LEU A 264 0.86 17.88 18.74
CA LEU A 264 1.01 17.93 20.20
C LEU A 264 -0.32 18.29 20.89
N ARG A 265 -1.05 19.29 20.37
CA ARG A 265 -2.40 19.60 20.85
C ARG A 265 -3.39 18.45 20.68
N ALA A 266 -3.30 17.71 19.57
CA ALA A 266 -4.15 16.54 19.38
C ALA A 266 -3.87 15.44 20.42
N LEU A 267 -2.61 15.28 20.85
CA LEU A 267 -2.25 14.35 21.93
C LEU A 267 -2.76 14.84 23.30
N GLU A 268 -2.67 16.14 23.60
CA GLU A 268 -3.25 16.72 24.82
C GLU A 268 -4.76 16.47 24.89
N LEU A 269 -5.49 16.75 23.80
CA LEU A 269 -6.92 16.47 23.72
C LEU A 269 -7.23 14.98 23.84
N LEU A 270 -6.41 14.09 23.26
CA LEU A 270 -6.58 12.64 23.43
C LEU A 270 -6.35 12.19 24.88
N GLU A 271 -5.42 12.82 25.60
CA GLU A 271 -5.14 12.51 27.01
C GLU A 271 -6.34 12.91 27.87
N ASP A 272 -6.91 14.09 27.64
CA ASP A 272 -8.15 14.53 28.31
C ASP A 272 -9.29 13.57 28.05
N GLU A 273 -9.44 13.13 26.80
CA GLU A 273 -10.46 12.17 26.39
C GLU A 273 -10.27 10.77 27.00
N HIS A 274 -9.01 10.38 27.23
CA HIS A 274 -8.64 9.14 27.89
C HIS A 274 -8.86 9.20 29.40
N ALA A 275 -8.54 10.34 30.02
CA ALA A 275 -8.71 10.57 31.45
C ALA A 275 -10.20 10.61 31.83
N ALA A 276 -11.04 11.24 31.00
CA ALA A 276 -12.48 11.31 31.23
C ALA A 276 -13.16 9.93 31.10
N ARG A 277 -12.75 9.14 30.10
CA ARG A 277 -13.17 7.75 29.94
C ARG A 277 -12.02 7.00 29.26
N PRO A 278 -11.61 5.81 29.74
CA PRO A 278 -10.51 5.10 29.11
C PRO A 278 -10.79 4.75 27.64
N LEU A 279 -9.73 4.81 26.83
CA LEU A 279 -9.68 4.35 25.45
C LEU A 279 -9.10 2.94 25.46
N ASP A 280 -9.61 2.08 24.58
CA ASP A 280 -9.05 0.74 24.35
C ASP A 280 -7.87 0.84 23.39
N TRP A 281 -8.04 1.60 22.30
CA TRP A 281 -7.01 1.77 21.27
C TRP A 281 -6.92 3.22 20.78
N VAL A 282 -5.69 3.64 20.49
CA VAL A 282 -5.40 4.80 19.65
C VAL A 282 -4.78 4.28 18.37
N LEU A 283 -5.46 4.43 17.24
CA LEU A 283 -5.02 3.90 15.94
C LEU A 283 -4.52 5.04 15.07
N ILE A 284 -3.28 4.96 14.59
CA ILE A 284 -2.71 5.89 13.61
C ILE A 284 -2.51 5.15 12.30
N THR A 285 -3.38 5.40 11.31
CA THR A 285 -3.44 4.65 10.06
C THR A 285 -2.50 5.16 8.98
N GLY A 286 -1.23 5.37 9.33
CA GLY A 286 -0.15 5.72 8.39
C GLY A 286 0.16 7.20 8.27
N ASP A 287 1.22 7.47 7.50
CA ASP A 287 1.82 8.79 7.27
C ASP A 287 2.12 9.50 8.59
N ILE A 288 2.88 8.79 9.44
CA ILE A 288 3.33 9.29 10.74
C ILE A 288 4.37 10.39 10.53
N THR A 289 5.29 10.13 9.59
CA THR A 289 6.38 11.00 9.18
C THR A 289 6.07 11.63 7.83
N ASP A 290 6.67 12.78 7.53
CA ASP A 290 6.51 13.43 6.23
C ASP A 290 7.42 12.83 5.15
N ALA A 291 8.60 12.31 5.51
CA ALA A 291 9.57 11.78 4.54
C ALA A 291 10.42 10.61 5.08
N ALA A 292 9.95 9.91 6.11
CA ALA A 292 10.65 8.78 6.75
C ALA A 292 12.08 9.11 7.20
N ARG A 293 12.32 10.36 7.62
CA ARG A 293 13.60 10.78 8.14
C ARG A 293 13.75 10.35 9.60
N ASN A 294 14.99 10.11 10.01
CA ASN A 294 15.25 9.66 11.38
C ASN A 294 14.77 10.67 12.43
N GLU A 295 14.98 11.96 12.17
CA GLU A 295 14.50 13.08 13.00
C GLU A 295 12.97 13.11 13.15
N GLU A 296 12.22 12.71 12.13
CA GLU A 296 10.74 12.69 12.16
C GLU A 296 10.23 11.55 13.05
N PHE A 297 10.87 10.37 12.99
CA PHE A 297 10.57 9.26 13.89
C PHE A 297 10.95 9.58 15.34
N ILE A 298 12.07 10.29 15.56
CA ILE A 298 12.45 10.77 16.90
C ILE A 298 11.41 11.75 17.44
N ALA A 299 10.99 12.73 16.63
CA ALA A 299 9.96 13.68 17.02
C ALA A 299 8.64 12.99 17.39
N PHE A 300 8.25 11.95 16.65
CA PHE A 300 7.09 11.12 16.99
C PHE A 300 7.28 10.41 18.34
N GLU A 301 8.43 9.78 18.55
CA GLU A 301 8.70 9.06 19.79
C GLU A 301 8.73 9.98 21.01
N GLU A 302 9.36 11.14 20.89
CA GLU A 302 9.40 12.17 21.94
C GLU A 302 8.00 12.68 22.27
N ALA A 303 7.18 12.99 21.26
CA ALA A 303 5.79 13.40 21.45
C ALA A 303 5.00 12.31 22.20
N MET A 304 5.11 11.05 21.79
CA MET A 304 4.42 9.94 22.47
C MET A 304 4.97 9.65 23.87
N ALA A 305 6.24 9.95 24.15
CA ALA A 305 6.85 9.71 25.46
C ALA A 305 6.28 10.63 26.55
N VAL A 306 5.79 11.82 26.19
CA VAL A 306 5.08 12.75 27.09
C VAL A 306 3.74 12.16 27.56
N HIS A 307 3.15 11.26 26.78
CA HIS A 307 1.82 10.68 27.00
C HIS A 307 1.87 9.15 27.20
N PRO A 308 2.43 8.64 28.32
CA PRO A 308 2.67 7.21 28.52
C PRO A 308 1.38 6.37 28.50
N ALA A 309 0.26 6.91 28.99
CA ALA A 309 -1.04 6.22 28.99
C ALA A 309 -1.59 6.02 27.56
N LEU A 310 -1.48 7.05 26.70
CA LEU A 310 -1.81 6.94 25.28
C LEU A 310 -0.82 6.05 24.53
N ARG A 311 0.48 6.18 24.81
CA ARG A 311 1.53 5.36 24.20
C ARG A 311 1.26 3.87 24.37
N ALA A 312 0.86 3.44 25.56
CA ALA A 312 0.52 2.05 25.87
C ALA A 312 -0.67 1.50 25.05
N ARG A 313 -1.50 2.38 24.47
CA ARG A 313 -2.70 2.06 23.67
C ARG A 313 -2.54 2.37 22.19
N THR A 314 -1.42 2.98 21.81
CA THR A 314 -1.23 3.42 20.42
C THR A 314 -0.76 2.26 19.57
N LEU A 315 -1.43 2.03 18.44
CA LEU A 315 -1.00 1.16 17.36
C LEU A 315 -0.87 1.98 16.08
N ILE A 316 0.20 1.73 15.35
CA ILE A 316 0.56 2.42 14.13
C ILE A 316 0.78 1.42 12.99
N ILE A 317 0.54 1.87 11.76
CA ILE A 317 0.87 1.17 10.52
C ILE A 317 1.60 2.14 9.58
N PRO A 318 2.39 1.65 8.62
CA PRO A 318 3.06 2.52 7.66
C PRO A 318 2.07 3.14 6.66
N GLY A 319 2.22 4.43 6.38
CA GLY A 319 1.72 5.05 5.15
C GLY A 319 2.81 5.24 4.11
N ASN A 320 2.47 5.81 2.96
CA ASN A 320 3.44 5.97 1.87
C ASN A 320 4.55 6.96 2.24
N HIS A 321 4.28 7.98 3.05
CA HIS A 321 5.32 8.91 3.49
C HIS A 321 6.38 8.26 4.38
N ASP A 322 5.99 7.22 5.12
CA ASP A 322 6.86 6.48 6.03
C ASP A 322 7.84 5.52 5.32
N VAL A 323 7.59 5.19 4.06
CA VAL A 323 8.38 4.15 3.36
C VAL A 323 8.80 4.50 1.92
N ASN A 324 8.09 5.40 1.25
CA ASN A 324 8.20 5.59 -0.20
C ASN A 324 8.84 6.93 -0.64
N ILE A 325 8.98 7.92 0.24
CA ILE A 325 9.59 9.20 -0.11
C ILE A 325 11.10 9.03 -0.33
N VAL A 326 11.53 9.16 -1.59
CA VAL A 326 12.95 9.05 -1.95
C VAL A 326 13.71 10.28 -1.50
N ASP A 327 13.13 11.46 -1.74
CA ASP A 327 13.72 12.75 -1.43
C ASP A 327 12.62 13.80 -1.28
N ARG A 328 12.64 14.52 -0.17
CA ARG A 328 11.65 15.56 0.10
C ARG A 328 11.86 16.82 -0.73
N ALA A 329 13.11 17.11 -1.10
CA ALA A 329 13.47 18.34 -1.81
C ALA A 329 13.41 18.17 -3.33
N ASN A 330 13.41 16.93 -3.82
CA ASN A 330 13.38 16.64 -5.24
C ASN A 330 12.40 15.50 -5.56
N PRO A 331 11.18 15.81 -6.03
CA PRO A 331 10.19 14.79 -6.39
C PRO A 331 10.58 14.00 -7.65
N ALA A 332 11.49 14.51 -8.48
CA ALA A 332 12.00 13.83 -9.66
C ALA A 332 13.06 12.75 -9.35
N ARG A 333 13.57 12.71 -8.11
CA ARG A 333 14.62 11.76 -7.73
C ARG A 333 14.08 10.34 -7.76
N LEU A 334 14.71 9.52 -8.59
CA LEU A 334 14.42 8.10 -8.73
C LEU A 334 15.43 7.25 -7.97
N GLU A 335 14.92 6.20 -7.31
CA GLU A 335 15.73 5.21 -6.60
C GLU A 335 15.68 3.86 -7.34
N LEU A 336 16.86 3.33 -7.71
CA LEU A 336 16.94 2.03 -8.36
C LEU A 336 16.48 0.90 -7.42
N PRO A 337 15.91 -0.21 -7.94
CA PRO A 337 15.40 -1.29 -7.09
C PRO A 337 16.42 -1.97 -6.17
N ILE A 338 17.70 -1.90 -6.54
CA ILE A 338 18.81 -2.46 -5.77
C ILE A 338 19.32 -1.52 -4.66
N ALA A 339 18.93 -0.25 -4.69
CA ALA A 339 19.39 0.75 -3.76
C ALA A 339 18.90 0.46 -2.32
N PRO A 340 19.66 0.89 -1.29
CA PRO A 340 19.34 0.57 0.09
C PRO A 340 18.28 1.48 0.72
N GLY A 341 18.03 2.68 0.17
CA GLY A 341 17.21 3.72 0.79
C GLY A 341 15.79 3.29 1.11
N GLY A 342 15.09 2.68 0.15
CA GLY A 342 13.73 2.16 0.39
C GLY A 342 13.67 1.05 1.45
N LYS A 343 14.74 0.30 1.66
CA LYS A 343 14.82 -0.69 2.75
C LYS A 343 15.12 0.00 4.08
N LEU A 344 15.99 1.01 4.09
CA LEU A 344 16.31 1.78 5.29
C LEU A 344 15.07 2.49 5.84
N ARG A 345 14.23 3.10 4.98
CA ARG A 345 12.97 3.75 5.41
C ARG A 345 12.02 2.74 6.07
N ARG A 346 11.80 1.58 5.45
CA ARG A 346 11.03 0.47 6.04
C ARG A 346 11.59 0.01 7.38
N LEU A 347 12.91 -0.11 7.52
CA LEU A 347 13.50 -0.49 8.80
C LEU A 347 13.35 0.56 9.89
N ARG A 348 13.39 1.87 9.57
CA ARG A 348 13.08 2.93 10.54
C ARG A 348 11.63 2.80 11.03
N MET A 349 10.69 2.60 10.09
CA MET A 349 9.30 2.38 10.45
C MET A 349 9.09 1.09 11.26
N LEU A 350 9.79 0.01 10.91
CA LEU A 350 9.78 -1.24 11.68
C LEU A 350 10.34 -1.06 13.09
N ALA A 351 11.42 -0.28 13.25
CA ALA A 351 11.98 0.05 14.55
C ALA A 351 11.01 0.89 15.40
N ALA A 352 10.33 1.87 14.78
CA ALA A 352 9.30 2.66 15.47
C ALA A 352 8.13 1.79 15.94
N MET A 353 7.64 0.88 15.09
CA MET A 353 6.61 -0.10 15.47
C MET A 353 7.08 -1.02 16.60
N ALA A 354 8.31 -1.57 16.53
CA ALA A 354 8.83 -2.42 17.59
C ALA A 354 8.88 -1.67 18.94
N ARG A 355 9.44 -0.45 18.96
CA ARG A 355 9.53 0.37 20.19
C ARG A 355 8.19 0.80 20.77
N LEU A 356 7.17 1.01 19.93
CA LEU A 356 5.86 1.48 20.36
C LEU A 356 4.92 0.34 20.76
N GLN A 357 4.84 -0.70 19.93
CA GLN A 357 3.82 -1.75 20.01
C GLN A 357 4.37 -3.17 19.95
N GLY A 358 5.68 -3.36 19.88
CA GLY A 358 6.31 -4.65 19.55
C GLY A 358 5.93 -5.79 20.48
N GLY A 359 5.79 -5.53 21.78
CA GLY A 359 5.35 -6.50 22.78
C GLY A 359 3.84 -6.79 22.81
N ARG A 360 3.02 -5.99 22.11
CA ARG A 360 1.55 -6.08 22.11
C ARG A 360 0.97 -6.66 20.83
N VAL A 361 1.77 -6.74 19.76
CA VAL A 361 1.34 -7.26 18.46
C VAL A 361 2.12 -8.50 18.08
N HIS A 362 1.44 -9.43 17.41
CA HIS A 362 1.98 -10.70 16.98
C HIS A 362 2.15 -10.72 15.46
N VAL A 363 3.22 -11.36 15.00
CA VAL A 363 3.34 -11.78 13.60
C VAL A 363 2.53 -13.06 13.38
N VAL A 364 2.12 -13.33 12.15
CA VAL A 364 1.45 -14.59 11.81
C VAL A 364 2.48 -15.57 11.20
N ASP A 365 2.61 -16.76 11.79
CA ASP A 365 3.39 -17.81 11.14
C ASP A 365 2.60 -18.34 9.94
N ARG A 366 3.08 -18.01 8.74
CA ARG A 366 2.45 -18.36 7.47
C ARG A 366 2.44 -19.87 7.20
N LYS A 367 3.37 -20.63 7.80
CA LYS A 367 3.43 -22.10 7.63
C LYS A 367 2.36 -22.79 8.47
N SER A 368 2.34 -22.53 9.77
CA SER A 368 1.32 -23.10 10.66
C SER A 368 -0.05 -22.43 10.51
N ARG A 369 -0.11 -21.24 9.88
CA ARG A 369 -1.31 -20.38 9.78
C ARG A 369 -1.87 -20.02 11.16
N ARG A 370 -0.98 -19.79 12.12
CA ARG A 370 -1.33 -19.42 13.50
C ARG A 370 -0.66 -18.12 13.93
N LEU A 371 -1.18 -17.53 15.01
CA LEU A 371 -0.47 -16.43 15.65
C LEU A 371 0.89 -16.92 16.12
N GLY A 372 1.92 -16.19 15.73
CA GLY A 372 3.31 -16.45 16.09
C GLY A 372 3.75 -15.63 17.30
N PRO A 373 5.06 -15.44 17.47
CA PRO A 373 5.61 -14.62 18.54
C PRO A 373 5.18 -13.16 18.41
N THR A 374 5.38 -12.40 19.49
CA THR A 374 5.29 -10.93 19.44
C THR A 374 6.30 -10.37 18.43
N LEU A 375 6.07 -9.17 17.90
CA LEU A 375 7.01 -8.54 16.97
C LEU A 375 8.41 -8.40 17.59
N ASP A 376 8.50 -8.07 18.88
CA ASP A 376 9.80 -8.00 19.58
C ASP A 376 10.51 -9.36 19.60
N ALA A 377 9.81 -10.43 19.97
CA ALA A 377 10.37 -11.77 19.98
C ALA A 377 10.71 -12.27 18.56
N PHE A 378 9.91 -11.89 17.56
CA PHE A 378 10.20 -12.15 16.15
C PHE A 378 11.49 -11.46 15.70
N LEU A 379 11.73 -10.21 16.09
CA LEU A 379 12.93 -9.47 15.72
C LEU A 379 14.17 -9.92 16.50
N ALA A 380 14.01 -10.36 17.76
CA ALA A 380 15.11 -10.88 18.58
C ALA A 380 15.55 -12.30 18.16
N ALA A 381 14.67 -13.07 17.53
CA ALA A 381 14.98 -14.44 17.11
C ALA A 381 16.01 -14.50 15.97
N GLU A 382 16.81 -15.57 15.98
CA GLU A 382 17.72 -15.95 14.87
C GLU A 382 18.73 -14.85 14.47
N GLY A 383 19.09 -13.96 15.38
CA GLY A 383 20.05 -12.88 15.13
C GLY A 383 19.54 -11.82 14.13
N ARG A 384 18.22 -11.71 13.94
CA ARG A 384 17.60 -10.79 12.97
C ARG A 384 17.90 -9.34 13.35
N ALA A 385 17.67 -8.95 14.60
CA ALA A 385 17.93 -7.58 15.07
C ALA A 385 19.37 -7.11 14.75
N GLU A 386 20.38 -7.94 15.04
CA GLU A 386 21.78 -7.60 14.77
C GLU A 386 22.04 -7.49 13.26
N ALA A 387 21.41 -8.33 12.45
CA ALA A 387 21.56 -8.27 11.00
C ALA A 387 20.89 -7.03 10.39
N LEU A 388 19.73 -6.63 10.90
CA LEU A 388 19.04 -5.40 10.52
C LEU A 388 19.85 -4.17 10.93
N ALA A 389 20.40 -4.16 12.15
CA ALA A 389 21.28 -3.09 12.62
C ALA A 389 22.54 -2.95 11.74
N ARG A 390 23.19 -4.08 11.39
CA ARG A 390 24.31 -4.08 10.45
C ARG A 390 23.92 -3.53 9.07
N PHE A 391 22.72 -3.83 8.58
CA PHE A 391 22.24 -3.25 7.32
C PHE A 391 22.02 -1.74 7.43
N MET A 392 21.43 -1.28 8.54
CA MET A 392 21.21 0.15 8.78
C MET A 392 22.53 0.94 8.84
N ASP A 393 23.58 0.33 9.40
CA ASP A 393 24.93 0.90 9.48
C ASP A 393 25.68 0.86 8.13
N ARG A 394 25.65 -0.28 7.43
CA ARG A 394 26.57 -0.55 6.30
C ARG A 394 25.92 -0.60 4.92
N GLY A 395 24.59 -0.71 4.83
CA GLY A 395 23.85 -0.75 3.56
C GLY A 395 24.18 -1.92 2.61
N ARG A 396 24.76 -3.01 3.11
CA ARG A 396 25.23 -4.13 2.25
C ARG A 396 24.06 -4.85 1.55
N LEU A 397 24.26 -5.22 0.28
CA LEU A 397 23.24 -5.86 -0.56
C LEU A 397 22.68 -7.17 0.05
N HIS A 398 23.55 -7.98 0.65
CA HIS A 398 23.17 -9.24 1.30
C HIS A 398 22.19 -9.00 2.46
N ASP A 399 22.55 -8.11 3.37
CA ASP A 399 21.74 -7.80 4.55
C ASP A 399 20.44 -7.09 4.15
N GLY A 400 20.46 -6.36 3.04
CA GLY A 400 19.27 -5.78 2.43
C GLY A 400 18.27 -6.80 1.86
N ARG A 401 18.66 -8.06 1.61
CA ARG A 401 17.68 -9.11 1.28
C ARG A 401 16.94 -9.57 2.53
N LEU A 402 17.66 -9.78 3.63
CA LEU A 402 17.05 -10.12 4.91
C LEU A 402 16.10 -9.02 5.39
N ALA A 403 16.49 -7.75 5.29
CA ALA A 403 15.64 -6.62 5.64
C ALA A 403 14.28 -6.65 4.91
N ARG A 404 14.29 -6.99 3.62
CA ARG A 404 13.07 -7.14 2.82
C ARG A 404 12.23 -8.33 3.29
N THR A 405 12.85 -9.49 3.52
CA THR A 405 12.14 -10.68 4.00
C THR A 405 11.49 -10.42 5.36
N VAL A 406 12.24 -9.82 6.30
CA VAL A 406 11.73 -9.51 7.64
C VAL A 406 10.53 -8.56 7.55
N TRP A 407 10.62 -7.49 6.77
CA TRP A 407 9.49 -6.59 6.54
C TRP A 407 8.26 -7.32 5.99
N ASP A 408 8.45 -8.08 4.90
CA ASP A 408 7.36 -8.81 4.23
C ASP A 408 6.72 -9.84 5.18
N GLU A 409 7.48 -10.45 6.09
CA GLU A 409 7.02 -11.45 7.07
C GLU A 409 6.43 -10.84 8.34
N SER A 410 6.74 -9.59 8.67
CA SER A 410 6.14 -8.89 9.82
C SER A 410 4.64 -8.67 9.66
N PHE A 411 4.15 -8.59 8.42
CA PHE A 411 2.74 -8.27 8.17
C PHE A 411 1.88 -9.49 7.77
N PRO A 412 0.61 -9.56 8.22
CA PRO A 412 -0.05 -8.57 9.07
C PRO A 412 0.44 -8.66 10.51
N LEU A 413 0.46 -7.52 11.20
CA LEU A 413 0.61 -7.50 12.66
C LEU A 413 -0.78 -7.63 13.29
N VAL A 414 -0.87 -8.36 14.39
CA VAL A 414 -2.15 -8.68 15.03
C VAL A 414 -2.09 -8.34 16.51
N ALA A 415 -2.94 -7.42 16.98
CA ALA A 415 -3.28 -7.34 18.39
C ALA A 415 -4.47 -8.30 18.62
N PRO A 416 -4.27 -9.46 19.27
CA PRO A 416 -5.35 -10.40 19.52
C PRO A 416 -6.38 -9.78 20.48
N PRO A 417 -7.64 -10.23 20.44
CA PRO A 417 -8.62 -9.80 21.42
C PRO A 417 -8.27 -10.35 22.82
N ASP A 418 -8.49 -9.56 23.87
CA ASP A 418 -8.23 -9.96 25.26
C ASP A 418 -9.16 -11.09 25.75
N ALA A 419 -10.31 -11.25 25.09
CA ALA A 419 -11.31 -12.28 25.37
C ALA A 419 -11.75 -12.96 24.06
N PRO A 420 -12.29 -14.20 24.09
CA PRO A 420 -12.72 -14.91 22.88
C PRO A 420 -13.75 -14.15 22.03
N ASP A 421 -14.62 -13.35 22.65
CA ASP A 421 -15.63 -12.49 22.01
C ASP A 421 -15.20 -11.01 21.91
N GLY A 422 -13.94 -10.72 22.26
CA GLY A 422 -13.39 -9.37 22.36
C GLY A 422 -13.16 -8.69 21.01
N LEU A 423 -12.48 -7.54 21.07
CA LEU A 423 -12.10 -6.75 19.90
C LEU A 423 -10.60 -6.95 19.61
N GLY A 424 -10.27 -7.54 18.47
CA GLY A 424 -8.91 -7.63 17.95
C GLY A 424 -8.63 -6.55 16.92
N VAL A 425 -7.35 -6.30 16.66
CA VAL A 425 -6.88 -5.33 15.64
C VAL A 425 -5.93 -6.02 14.67
N LEU A 426 -6.24 -5.94 13.38
CA LEU A 426 -5.37 -6.33 12.28
C LEU A 426 -4.71 -5.08 11.70
N LEU A 427 -3.40 -5.13 11.54
CA LEU A 427 -2.58 -4.04 11.05
C LEU A 427 -1.93 -4.47 9.73
N LEU A 428 -2.38 -3.89 8.62
CA LEU A 428 -1.95 -4.25 7.28
C LEU A 428 -0.98 -3.22 6.70
N ASP A 429 0.11 -3.70 6.10
CA ASP A 429 0.91 -2.91 5.17
C ASP A 429 0.17 -2.81 3.84
N SER A 430 -0.22 -1.60 3.48
CA SER A 430 -0.92 -1.31 2.23
C SER A 430 -0.02 -0.63 1.19
N ASN A 431 1.29 -0.49 1.46
CA ASN A 431 2.18 0.29 0.62
C ASN A 431 2.63 -0.49 -0.62
N GLY A 432 2.33 0.07 -1.80
CA GLY A 432 2.96 -0.37 -3.04
C GLY A 432 4.46 -0.12 -3.00
N ARG A 433 5.23 -1.04 -3.59
CA ARG A 433 6.66 -0.82 -3.78
C ARG A 433 6.87 0.17 -4.91
N THR A 434 7.27 1.38 -4.54
CA THR A 434 7.61 2.42 -5.50
C THR A 434 9.11 2.72 -5.52
N HIS A 435 9.55 3.20 -6.67
CA HIS A 435 10.92 3.65 -6.96
C HIS A 435 10.95 5.12 -7.36
N PHE A 436 9.78 5.77 -7.39
CA PHE A 436 9.58 7.11 -7.91
C PHE A 436 8.49 7.83 -7.12
N SER A 437 8.66 9.12 -6.85
CA SER A 437 7.72 9.87 -6.02
C SER A 437 6.33 9.97 -6.66
N PHE A 438 6.21 9.99 -7.99
CA PHE A 438 4.90 10.00 -8.66
C PHE A 438 4.07 8.72 -8.42
N THR A 439 4.72 7.60 -8.13
CA THR A 439 4.06 6.33 -7.81
C THR A 439 4.07 6.05 -6.31
N ASN A 440 4.39 7.04 -5.46
CA ASN A 440 4.49 6.86 -4.00
C ASN A 440 3.16 6.48 -3.35
N ALA A 441 2.05 7.04 -3.84
CA ALA A 441 0.70 6.91 -3.32
C ALA A 441 0.00 5.61 -3.76
N LEU A 442 0.66 4.77 -4.56
CA LEU A 442 0.08 3.51 -4.99
C LEU A 442 0.01 2.53 -3.82
N GLY A 443 -1.21 2.10 -3.48
CA GLY A 443 -1.45 1.11 -2.44
C GLY A 443 -1.77 -0.29 -2.97
N ILE A 444 -1.27 -1.34 -2.31
CA ILE A 444 -1.63 -2.73 -2.58
C ILE A 444 -1.57 -3.56 -1.30
N VAL A 445 -2.48 -4.52 -1.15
CA VAL A 445 -2.41 -5.53 -0.08
C VAL A 445 -2.04 -6.89 -0.67
N ASP A 446 -0.89 -7.43 -0.27
CA ASP A 446 -0.42 -8.73 -0.75
C ASP A 446 -1.35 -9.89 -0.32
N ALA A 447 -1.48 -10.90 -1.18
CA ALA A 447 -2.35 -12.04 -0.94
C ALA A 447 -1.90 -12.91 0.24
N ALA A 448 -0.60 -13.08 0.46
CA ALA A 448 -0.06 -13.82 1.60
C ALA A 448 -0.38 -13.09 2.91
N GLN A 449 -0.29 -11.76 2.93
CA GLN A 449 -0.70 -10.95 4.08
C GLN A 449 -2.21 -11.13 4.36
N MET A 450 -3.06 -11.04 3.33
CA MET A 450 -4.51 -11.20 3.52
C MET A 450 -4.88 -12.60 4.01
N HIS A 451 -4.26 -13.66 3.45
CA HIS A 451 -4.48 -15.03 3.93
C HIS A 451 -4.03 -15.24 5.37
N ALA A 452 -2.93 -14.59 5.78
CA ALA A 452 -2.46 -14.59 7.16
C ALA A 452 -3.43 -13.85 8.10
N ALA A 453 -3.99 -12.71 7.67
CA ALA A 453 -4.98 -11.96 8.45
C ALA A 453 -6.24 -12.80 8.68
N GLU A 454 -6.75 -13.47 7.66
CA GLU A 454 -7.90 -14.38 7.82
C GLU A 454 -7.57 -15.60 8.68
N ALA A 455 -6.32 -16.08 8.67
CA ALA A 455 -5.89 -17.16 9.54
C ALA A 455 -5.84 -16.73 11.02
N ALA A 456 -5.43 -15.50 11.29
CA ALA A 456 -5.53 -14.89 12.60
C ALA A 456 -7.00 -14.78 13.05
N MET A 457 -7.88 -14.27 12.19
CA MET A 457 -9.31 -14.16 12.49
C MET A 457 -9.98 -15.51 12.79
N ARG A 458 -9.63 -16.57 12.04
CA ARG A 458 -10.19 -17.91 12.26
C ARG A 458 -9.79 -18.53 13.61
N GLN A 459 -8.70 -18.09 14.23
CA GLN A 459 -8.34 -18.54 15.57
C GLN A 459 -9.26 -17.95 16.66
N TYR A 460 -9.92 -16.82 16.37
CA TYR A 460 -10.88 -16.17 17.26
C TYR A 460 -12.25 -16.03 16.56
N PRO A 461 -12.98 -17.14 16.37
CA PRO A 461 -14.20 -17.14 15.58
C PRO A 461 -15.34 -16.32 16.20
N ALA A 462 -15.31 -16.04 17.51
CA ALA A 462 -16.29 -15.20 18.19
C ALA A 462 -15.86 -13.72 18.29
N ALA A 463 -14.61 -13.40 17.95
CA ALA A 463 -14.10 -12.05 18.07
C ALA A 463 -14.59 -11.12 16.96
N ARG A 464 -14.46 -9.83 17.25
CA ARG A 464 -14.71 -8.71 16.36
C ARG A 464 -13.38 -8.07 15.99
N TRP A 465 -13.31 -7.44 14.83
CA TRP A 465 -12.03 -7.04 14.25
C TRP A 465 -12.06 -5.63 13.69
N LEU A 466 -11.06 -4.85 14.08
CA LEU A 466 -10.68 -3.64 13.38
C LEU A 466 -9.59 -3.99 12.35
N VAL A 467 -9.79 -3.62 11.09
CA VAL A 467 -8.82 -3.87 10.01
C VAL A 467 -8.22 -2.54 9.59
N CYS A 468 -6.99 -2.29 10.03
CA CYS A 468 -6.28 -1.04 9.80
C CYS A 468 -5.37 -1.16 8.58
N LEU A 469 -5.45 -0.19 7.68
CA LEU A 469 -4.58 -0.03 6.52
C LEU A 469 -4.46 1.47 6.23
N HIS A 470 -3.51 1.92 5.41
CA HIS A 470 -3.34 3.34 5.15
C HIS A 470 -4.17 3.82 3.95
N HIS A 471 -4.02 3.14 2.81
CA HIS A 471 -4.68 3.50 1.56
C HIS A 471 -6.18 3.18 1.58
N HIS A 472 -6.98 3.93 0.80
CA HIS A 472 -8.41 3.70 0.67
C HIS A 472 -8.71 2.31 0.10
N LEU A 473 -9.62 1.54 0.70
CA LEU A 473 -10.01 0.26 0.08
C LEU A 473 -10.73 0.44 -1.25
N VAL A 474 -11.49 1.52 -1.38
CA VAL A 474 -12.36 1.78 -2.53
C VAL A 474 -12.43 3.28 -2.77
N GLU A 475 -12.60 3.66 -4.03
CA GLU A 475 -12.80 5.07 -4.39
C GLU A 475 -14.17 5.54 -3.94
N TYR A 476 -14.22 6.70 -3.28
CA TYR A 476 -15.45 7.17 -2.66
C TYR A 476 -16.45 7.72 -3.66
N PRO A 477 -17.75 7.66 -3.34
CA PRO A 477 -18.77 8.27 -4.16
C PRO A 477 -18.72 9.80 -3.95
N ARG A 478 -17.94 10.51 -4.78
CA ARG A 478 -18.03 11.98 -4.87
C ARG A 478 -18.36 12.39 -6.31
N PRO A 479 -19.66 12.62 -6.61
CA PRO A 479 -20.06 13.25 -7.85
C PRO A 479 -19.25 14.54 -8.05
N GLY A 480 -18.63 14.71 -9.23
CA GLY A 480 -17.87 15.92 -9.55
C GLY A 480 -16.41 16.00 -9.04
N ALA A 481 -15.90 15.07 -8.24
CA ALA A 481 -14.48 15.04 -7.84
C ALA A 481 -13.56 14.96 -9.07
N LYS A 482 -12.41 15.67 -9.07
CA LYS A 482 -11.50 15.76 -10.24
C LYS A 482 -10.96 14.37 -10.60
N LEU A 483 -10.60 14.13 -11.87
CA LEU A 483 -10.06 12.83 -12.30
C LEU A 483 -8.75 12.51 -11.57
N ALA A 484 -7.95 13.54 -11.33
CA ALA A 484 -6.76 13.48 -10.48
C ALA A 484 -7.07 12.92 -9.09
N ASP A 485 -8.16 13.37 -8.49
CA ASP A 485 -8.61 12.92 -7.18
C ASP A 485 -9.16 11.48 -7.22
N ARG A 486 -9.39 10.87 -8.39
CA ARG A 486 -10.00 9.53 -8.52
C ARG A 486 -9.01 8.44 -8.94
N ILE A 487 -7.80 8.81 -9.39
CA ILE A 487 -6.79 7.88 -9.91
C ILE A 487 -5.60 7.84 -8.94
N GLY A 488 -5.20 6.63 -8.52
CA GLY A 488 -3.97 6.41 -7.76
C GLY A 488 -4.08 6.57 -6.24
N THR A 489 -5.29 6.79 -5.73
CA THR A 489 -5.57 7.11 -4.31
C THR A 489 -6.20 5.97 -3.51
N ALA A 490 -6.75 4.98 -4.21
CA ALA A 490 -7.28 3.76 -3.63
C ALA A 490 -6.35 2.58 -3.90
N LEU A 491 -6.46 1.56 -3.06
CA LEU A 491 -5.81 0.27 -3.24
C LEU A 491 -6.06 -0.24 -4.65
N VAL A 492 -4.98 -0.54 -5.33
CA VAL A 492 -4.99 -1.03 -6.70
C VAL A 492 -5.76 -2.37 -6.78
N ASN A 493 -5.67 -3.21 -5.73
CA ASN A 493 -6.47 -4.44 -5.59
C ASN A 493 -7.60 -4.32 -4.55
N GLY A 494 -8.08 -3.11 -4.27
CA GLY A 494 -9.01 -2.82 -3.18
C GLY A 494 -10.33 -3.58 -3.21
N HIS A 495 -10.93 -3.75 -4.40
CA HIS A 495 -12.16 -4.55 -4.56
C HIS A 495 -11.96 -6.02 -4.22
N TRP A 496 -10.78 -6.58 -4.52
CA TRP A 496 -10.44 -7.94 -4.11
C TRP A 496 -10.32 -8.04 -2.58
N VAL A 497 -9.70 -7.05 -1.93
CA VAL A 497 -9.62 -6.98 -0.45
C VAL A 497 -11.02 -6.91 0.16
N VAL A 498 -11.91 -6.03 -0.33
CA VAL A 498 -13.32 -5.97 0.11
C VAL A 498 -14.02 -7.31 -0.08
N TRP A 499 -13.78 -7.98 -1.21
CA TRP A 499 -14.35 -9.30 -1.48
C TRP A 499 -13.85 -10.40 -0.52
N ARG A 500 -12.63 -10.28 0.01
CA ARG A 500 -12.15 -11.16 1.09
C ARG A 500 -12.82 -10.82 2.41
N LEU A 501 -12.83 -9.54 2.79
CA LEU A 501 -13.38 -9.06 4.07
C LEU A 501 -14.89 -9.25 4.20
N ARG A 502 -15.66 -9.21 3.10
CA ARG A 502 -17.14 -9.34 3.15
C ARG A 502 -17.64 -10.64 3.78
N ARG A 503 -16.82 -11.69 3.80
CA ARG A 503 -17.16 -12.98 4.45
C ARG A 503 -17.44 -12.81 5.94
N ASP A 504 -16.80 -11.82 6.56
CA ASP A 504 -16.90 -11.50 7.98
C ASP A 504 -17.38 -10.05 8.19
N ALA A 505 -18.02 -9.44 7.19
CA ALA A 505 -18.43 -8.03 7.18
C ALA A 505 -19.16 -7.57 8.46
N ARG A 506 -20.02 -8.43 9.04
CA ARG A 506 -20.76 -8.11 10.26
C ARG A 506 -19.87 -7.88 11.48
N ARG A 507 -18.68 -8.49 11.50
CA ARG A 507 -17.74 -8.49 12.63
C ARG A 507 -16.53 -7.58 12.39
N ILE A 508 -16.46 -6.95 11.22
CA ILE A 508 -15.32 -6.14 10.79
C ILE A 508 -15.73 -4.67 10.63
N VAL A 509 -14.80 -3.80 11.00
CA VAL A 509 -14.74 -2.41 10.54
C VAL A 509 -13.34 -2.16 9.98
N ALA A 510 -13.25 -1.66 8.75
CA ALA A 510 -11.98 -1.26 8.15
C ALA A 510 -11.71 0.22 8.42
N LEU A 511 -10.49 0.56 8.83
CA LEU A 511 -10.06 1.91 9.17
C LEU A 511 -8.84 2.29 8.35
N HIS A 512 -8.84 3.48 7.74
CA HIS A 512 -7.72 3.97 6.95
C HIS A 512 -7.62 5.50 6.91
N GLY A 513 -6.61 6.05 6.22
CA GLY A 513 -6.46 7.49 5.96
C GLY A 513 -6.02 7.75 4.52
N HIS A 514 -4.84 8.35 4.33
CA HIS A 514 -4.16 8.67 3.06
C HIS A 514 -4.56 9.99 2.39
N ARG A 515 -5.85 10.34 2.34
CA ARG A 515 -6.29 11.59 1.66
C ARG A 515 -6.67 12.74 2.58
N HIS A 516 -6.43 12.60 3.89
CA HIS A 516 -6.59 13.68 4.88
C HIS A 516 -8.02 14.19 5.05
N TYR A 517 -9.01 13.56 4.44
CA TYR A 517 -10.42 13.91 4.55
C TYR A 517 -11.24 12.74 5.09
N ASP A 518 -12.36 13.06 5.70
CA ASP A 518 -13.24 12.09 6.33
C ASP A 518 -14.26 11.48 5.34
N TRP A 519 -14.54 10.21 5.56
CA TRP A 519 -15.62 9.48 4.93
C TRP A 519 -15.95 8.26 5.76
N MET A 520 -17.24 7.98 5.96
CA MET A 520 -17.70 6.76 6.63
C MET A 520 -18.77 6.12 5.76
N GLY A 521 -18.48 4.93 5.29
CA GLY A 521 -19.34 4.23 4.37
C GLY A 521 -19.26 2.73 4.48
N GLN A 522 -19.85 2.07 3.49
CA GLN A 522 -19.73 0.64 3.33
C GLN A 522 -19.63 0.25 1.86
N CYS A 523 -18.92 -0.84 1.61
CA CYS A 523 -18.82 -1.49 0.30
C CYS A 523 -18.90 -3.00 0.50
N GLY A 524 -19.78 -3.69 -0.24
CA GLY A 524 -19.94 -5.14 -0.10
C GLY A 524 -20.36 -5.60 1.31
N GLY A 525 -21.00 -4.72 2.09
CA GLY A 525 -21.35 -4.93 3.50
C GLY A 525 -20.22 -4.67 4.49
N VAL A 526 -18.99 -4.47 4.04
CA VAL A 526 -17.86 -4.09 4.89
C VAL A 526 -17.97 -2.60 5.19
N ARG A 527 -17.96 -2.23 6.46
CA ARG A 527 -17.90 -0.82 6.90
C ARG A 527 -16.47 -0.31 6.82
N ILE A 528 -16.31 0.89 6.30
CA ILE A 528 -15.03 1.51 5.96
C ILE A 528 -15.04 2.94 6.50
N LEU A 529 -14.08 3.26 7.35
CA LEU A 529 -13.93 4.55 8.02
C LEU A 529 -12.61 5.18 7.60
N SER A 530 -12.68 6.38 7.03
CA SER A 530 -11.54 7.24 6.73
C SER A 530 -11.35 8.23 7.87
N ALA A 531 -10.15 8.27 8.43
CA ALA A 531 -9.75 9.36 9.29
C ALA A 531 -9.38 10.56 8.43
N PRO A 532 -9.86 11.77 8.77
CA PRO A 532 -9.23 12.99 8.32
C PRO A 532 -7.87 13.14 9.03
N SER A 533 -7.01 13.97 8.47
CA SER A 533 -5.81 14.35 9.22
C SER A 533 -6.15 15.34 10.33
N PRO A 534 -5.74 15.10 11.60
CA PRO A 534 -5.80 16.12 12.64
C PRO A 534 -4.76 17.22 12.42
N VAL A 535 -3.83 17.02 11.47
CA VAL A 535 -2.75 17.95 11.15
C VAL A 535 -2.97 18.61 9.80
N MET A 536 -2.99 17.84 8.72
CA MET A 536 -3.03 18.28 7.33
C MET A 536 -4.43 18.65 6.83
N GLY A 537 -4.50 19.21 5.61
CA GLY A 537 -5.74 19.49 4.90
C GLY A 537 -6.40 20.83 5.26
N ALA A 538 -5.71 21.71 5.99
CA ALA A 538 -6.11 23.11 6.18
C ALA A 538 -4.90 23.99 6.60
N MET A 539 -5.01 25.30 6.35
CA MET A 539 -4.07 26.33 6.80
C MET A 539 -3.85 26.29 8.32
N ASP A 540 -2.76 26.89 8.80
CA ASP A 540 -2.32 26.76 10.20
C ASP A 540 -3.33 27.30 11.23
N PHE A 541 -4.06 28.38 10.91
CA PHE A 541 -5.11 28.95 11.77
C PHE A 541 -6.44 28.19 11.76
N ALA A 542 -6.65 27.28 10.80
CA ALA A 542 -7.92 26.57 10.64
C ALA A 542 -8.00 25.35 11.56
N GLU A 543 -9.20 25.08 12.05
CA GLU A 543 -9.48 23.88 12.85
C GLU A 543 -9.35 22.60 12.02
N ARG A 544 -8.87 21.56 12.69
CA ARG A 544 -8.85 20.16 12.20
C ARG A 544 -9.53 19.27 13.22
N TRP A 545 -9.61 17.97 12.93
CA TRP A 545 -10.23 17.03 13.87
C TRP A 545 -9.75 15.60 13.65
N PHE A 546 -10.07 14.76 14.62
CA PHE A 546 -10.02 13.31 14.51
C PHE A 546 -11.31 12.69 15.07
N TRP A 547 -11.48 11.38 14.90
CA TRP A 547 -12.68 10.67 15.32
C TRP A 547 -12.43 9.80 16.55
N LEU A 548 -13.39 9.82 17.48
CA LEU A 548 -13.56 8.77 18.48
C LEU A 548 -14.74 7.89 18.08
N HIS A 549 -14.47 6.61 17.93
CA HIS A 549 -15.45 5.60 17.61
C HIS A 549 -15.85 4.81 18.85
N GLY A 550 -17.16 4.69 19.08
CA GLY A 550 -17.73 3.75 20.03
C GLY A 550 -18.16 2.49 19.32
N PHE A 551 -17.79 1.33 19.85
CA PHE A 551 -18.24 0.04 19.35
C PHE A 551 -18.89 -0.79 20.46
N ALA A 552 -19.88 -1.58 20.07
CA ALA A 552 -20.62 -2.46 20.96
C ALA A 552 -20.80 -3.85 20.32
N PRO A 553 -20.98 -4.91 21.12
CA PRO A 553 -21.41 -6.19 20.60
C PRO A 553 -22.87 -6.12 20.13
N GLY A 554 -23.12 -6.42 18.86
CA GLY A 554 -24.45 -6.51 18.28
C GLY A 554 -24.99 -7.93 18.17
N GLU A 555 -26.24 -8.04 17.69
CA GLU A 555 -26.89 -9.32 17.47
C GLU A 555 -26.09 -10.26 16.56
N GLY A 556 -26.14 -11.57 16.85
CA GLY A 556 -25.45 -12.58 16.04
C GLY A 556 -23.94 -12.41 15.97
N GLY A 557 -23.32 -11.77 16.98
CA GLY A 557 -21.88 -11.55 17.04
C GLY A 557 -21.39 -10.34 16.25
N ALA A 558 -22.29 -9.48 15.74
CA ALA A 558 -21.90 -8.29 15.00
C ALA A 558 -21.05 -7.32 15.84
N LEU A 559 -20.22 -6.53 15.17
CA LEU A 559 -19.53 -5.38 15.77
C LEU A 559 -20.40 -4.16 15.48
N GLU A 560 -21.21 -3.66 16.39
CA GLU A 560 -22.03 -2.47 16.14
C GLU A 560 -21.22 -1.19 16.32
N MET A 561 -21.51 -0.20 15.49
CA MET A 561 -20.91 1.13 15.56
C MET A 561 -21.92 2.10 16.16
N LEU A 562 -21.53 2.76 17.24
CA LEU A 562 -22.28 3.84 17.86
C LEU A 562 -21.96 5.16 17.13
N ALA A 563 -22.74 6.21 17.44
CA ALA A 563 -22.52 7.53 16.86
C ALA A 563 -21.06 7.98 17.08
N PRO A 564 -20.27 8.22 16.00
CA PRO A 564 -18.89 8.65 16.14
C PRO A 564 -18.85 10.09 16.66
N ARG A 565 -17.88 10.39 17.51
CA ARG A 565 -17.69 11.74 18.04
C ARG A 565 -16.45 12.39 17.43
N ARG A 566 -16.64 13.62 16.95
CA ARG A 566 -15.56 14.46 16.43
C ARG A 566 -14.87 15.20 17.58
N VAL A 567 -13.55 15.14 17.64
CA VAL A 567 -12.73 15.97 18.55
C VAL A 567 -12.03 17.02 17.70
N VAL A 568 -12.32 18.29 17.97
CA VAL A 568 -11.78 19.43 17.22
C VAL A 568 -10.41 19.80 17.77
N VAL A 569 -9.42 19.88 16.88
CA VAL A 569 -8.07 20.34 17.16
C VAL A 569 -7.97 21.80 16.70
N PRO A 570 -7.73 22.76 17.61
CA PRO A 570 -7.65 24.16 17.25
C PRO A 570 -6.40 24.48 16.42
N GLY A 571 -6.54 25.45 15.52
CA GLY A 571 -5.44 26.01 14.73
C GLY A 571 -4.45 26.82 15.57
N GLU A 572 -3.34 27.21 14.95
CA GLU A 572 -2.30 28.09 15.47
C GLU A 572 -2.39 29.49 14.83
N GLY A 573 -2.34 30.53 15.67
CA GLY A 573 -2.29 31.92 15.22
C GLY A 573 -3.64 32.55 14.86
N ALA A 574 -3.63 33.88 14.69
CA ALA A 574 -4.78 34.63 14.19
C ALA A 574 -4.88 34.52 12.66
N ARG A 575 -6.10 34.56 12.13
CA ARG A 575 -6.32 34.58 10.68
C ARG A 575 -5.69 35.85 10.10
N PRO A 576 -4.83 35.77 9.05
CA PRO A 576 -4.27 36.96 8.44
C PRO A 576 -5.40 37.93 8.01
N GLY A 577 -5.41 39.14 8.59
CA GLY A 577 -6.42 40.17 8.33
C GLY A 577 -7.54 40.33 9.37
N SER A 578 -7.52 39.61 10.51
CA SER A 578 -8.50 39.84 11.59
C SER A 578 -8.24 41.07 12.46
N ASP A 579 -7.10 41.76 12.28
CA ASP A 579 -6.72 42.97 13.01
C ASP A 579 -7.01 44.27 12.22
N ALA A 580 -7.88 44.20 11.21
CA ALA A 580 -8.47 45.39 10.58
C ALA A 580 -9.86 45.64 11.17
N GLY A 581 -9.89 46.10 12.43
CA GLY A 581 -11.09 46.53 13.15
C GLY A 581 -10.82 47.81 13.91
#